data_AF-A0A1B1PZT9-F1
#
_entry.id   AF-A0A1B1PZT9-F1
#
_cell.length_a   1.000
_cell.length_b   1.000
_cell.length_c   1.000
_cell.angle_alpha   90.00
_cell.angle_beta   90.00
_cell.angle_gamma   90.00
#
_symmetry.space_group_name_H-M   'P 1'
#
loop_
_entity.id
_entity.type
_entity.pdbx_description
1 polymer ?
#
loop_
_entity_poly.entity_id
_entity_poly.type
_entity_poly.pdbx_seq_one_letter_code
_entity_poly.pdbx_strand_id
1 'polypeptide(L)' 'MAEKQPATLKVNGTEYNVDNLSKEAKEQLVNLRFAETEVRRLQAQLAMAQTARNAYQQALMMQLPKKEEAEVSEEG' A
#
# COMPACT_ATOMS: atom_id res chain seq x y z
N MET A 1 -25.93 19.27 27.91
CA MET A 1 -25.22 19.79 26.72
C MET A 1 -24.03 18.89 26.51
N ALA A 2 -23.91 18.17 25.39
CA ALA A 2 -22.76 17.30 25.17
C ALA A 2 -21.54 18.17 24.85
N GLU A 3 -20.53 18.13 25.72
CA GLU A 3 -19.26 18.79 25.47
C GLU A 3 -18.61 18.16 24.23
N LYS A 4 -18.38 18.97 23.20
CA LYS A 4 -17.70 18.56 21.98
C LYS A 4 -16.23 18.33 22.35
N GLN A 5 -15.75 17.08 22.29
CA GLN A 5 -14.32 16.82 22.45
C GLN A 5 -13.56 17.49 21.30
N PRO A 6 -12.50 18.28 21.59
CA PRO A 6 -11.75 18.96 20.56
C PRO A 6 -11.04 17.91 19.70
N ALA A 7 -11.26 17.97 18.38
CA ALA A 7 -10.52 17.13 17.45
C ALA A 7 -9.06 17.62 17.42
N THR A 8 -8.11 16.78 17.80
CA THR A 8 -6.68 17.10 17.73
C THR A 8 -6.01 16.38 16.55
N LEU A 9 -5.02 17.06 15.96
CA LEU A 9 -4.19 16.55 14.88
C LEU A 9 -2.72 16.63 15.32
N LYS A 10 -1.99 15.51 15.25
CA LYS A 10 -0.54 15.51 15.44
C LYS A 10 0.18 15.66 14.10
N VAL A 11 0.96 16.73 13.95
CA VAL A 11 1.84 16.97 12.80
C VAL A 11 3.25 17.17 13.32
N ASN A 12 4.22 16.38 12.84
CA ASN A 12 5.63 16.43 13.26
C ASN A 12 5.84 16.32 14.78
N GLY A 13 4.99 15.55 15.48
CA GLY A 13 5.07 15.40 16.94
C GLY A 13 4.39 16.50 17.75
N THR A 14 3.96 17.59 17.10
CA THR A 14 3.20 18.66 17.74
C THR A 14 1.70 18.42 17.59
N GLU A 15 0.96 18.59 18.68
CA GLU A 15 -0.49 18.43 18.70
C GLU A 15 -1.19 19.78 18.47
N TYR A 16 -2.07 19.82 17.47
CA TYR A 16 -2.83 20.99 17.08
C TYR A 16 -4.32 20.74 17.30
N ASN A 17 -5.03 21.71 17.87
CA ASN A 17 -6.48 21.67 17.87
C ASN A 17 -6.98 21.99 16.46
N VAL A 18 -7.71 21.07 15.85
CA VAL A 18 -8.27 21.21 14.51
C VAL A 18 -9.22 22.40 14.45
N ASP A 19 -9.95 22.70 15.53
CA ASP A 19 -10.88 23.84 15.56
C ASP A 19 -10.16 25.19 15.42
N ASN A 20 -8.92 25.28 15.91
CA ASN A 20 -8.08 26.48 15.84
C ASN A 20 -7.36 26.66 14.48
N LEU A 21 -7.48 25.69 13.57
CA LEU A 21 -6.88 25.79 12.23
C LEU A 21 -7.65 26.80 11.37
N SER A 22 -6.94 27.47 10.46
CA SER A 22 -7.58 28.29 9.42
C SER A 22 -8.48 27.43 8.52
N LYS A 23 -9.39 28.07 7.79
CA LYS A 23 -10.27 27.38 6.85
C LYS A 23 -9.47 26.63 5.79
N GLU A 24 -8.44 27.28 5.26
CA GLU A 24 -7.53 26.73 4.24
C GLU A 24 -6.76 25.52 4.81
N ALA A 25 -6.29 25.59 6.06
CA ALA A 25 -5.61 24.47 6.71
C ALA A 25 -6.55 23.27 6.92
N LYS A 26 -7.83 23.51 7.25
CA LYS A 26 -8.85 22.46 7.35
C LYS A 26 -9.12 21.80 5.99
N GLU A 27 -9.20 22.59 4.92
CA GLU A 27 -9.36 22.08 3.55
C GLU A 27 -8.17 21.21 3.13
N GLN A 28 -6.94 21.66 3.39
CA GLN A 28 -5.74 20.87 3.09
C GLN A 28 -5.68 19.58 3.92
N LEU A 29 -6.12 19.61 5.18
CA LEU A 29 -6.20 18.41 6.01
C LEU A 29 -7.15 17.36 5.41
N VAL A 30 -8.30 17.79 4.88
CA VAL A 30 -9.26 16.88 4.22
C VAL A 30 -8.63 16.28 2.97
N ASN A 31 -8.01 17.11 2.12
CA ASN A 31 -7.33 16.66 0.91
C ASN A 31 -6.21 15.66 1.22
N LEU A 32 -5.41 15.94 2.26
CA LEU A 32 -4.34 15.05 2.71
C LEU A 32 -4.89 13.69 3.16
N ARG A 33 -5.94 13.67 4.00
CA ARG A 33 -6.56 12.42 4.46
C ARG A 33 -7.14 11.59 3.32
N PHE A 34 -7.69 12.26 2.31
CA PHE A 34 -8.15 11.61 1.09
C PHE A 34 -7.00 10.96 0.34
N ALA A 35 -5.92 11.72 0.08
CA ALA A 35 -4.72 11.20 -0.58
C ALA A 35 -4.09 10.02 0.18
N GLU A 36 -3.98 10.11 1.51
CA GLU A 36 -3.48 9.02 2.35
C GLU A 36 -4.33 7.75 2.24
N THR A 37 -5.65 7.91 2.12
CA THR A 37 -6.57 6.78 1.96
C THR A 37 -6.36 6.10 0.62
N GLU A 38 -6.19 6.87 -0.44
CA GLU A 38 -5.90 6.34 -1.78
C GLU A 38 -4.53 5.65 -1.83
N VAL A 39 -3.51 6.22 -1.18
CA VAL A 39 -2.18 5.58 -1.06
C VAL A 39 -2.30 4.22 -0.37
N ARG A 40 -3.03 4.13 0.74
CA ARG A 40 -3.27 2.84 1.43
C ARG A 40 -4.00 1.84 0.54
N ARG A 41 -5.00 2.30 -0.22
CA ARG A 41 -5.74 1.45 -1.17
C ARG A 41 -4.82 0.87 -2.25
N LEU A 42 -3.96 1.72 -2.84
CA LEU A 42 -3.00 1.29 -3.86
C LEU A 42 -1.95 0.32 -3.30
N GLN A 43 -1.48 0.54 -2.08
CA GLN A 43 -0.56 -0.40 -1.40
C GLN A 43 -1.20 -1.77 -1.19
N ALA A 44 -2.48 -1.83 -0.81
CA ALA A 44 -3.20 -3.10 -0.69
C ALA A 44 -3.31 -3.83 -2.04
N GLN A 45 -3.67 -3.11 -3.10
CA GLN A 45 -3.73 -3.68 -4.46
C GLN A 45 -2.36 -4.19 -4.93
N LEU A 46 -1.29 -3.44 -4.65
CA LEU A 46 0.07 -3.84 -4.95
C LEU A 46 0.46 -5.13 -4.22
N ALA A 47 0.15 -5.24 -2.93
CA ALA A 47 0.45 -6.43 -2.14
C ALA A 47 -0.27 -7.69 -2.69
N MET A 48 -1.54 -7.53 -3.11
CA MET A 48 -2.29 -8.60 -3.77
C MET A 48 -1.63 -9.02 -5.08
N ALA A 49 -1.26 -8.07 -5.93
CA ALA A 49 -0.60 -8.34 -7.21
C ALA A 49 0.77 -9.01 -7.02
N GLN A 50 1.55 -8.58 -6.03
CA GLN A 50 2.84 -9.19 -5.68
C GLN A 50 2.66 -10.65 -5.23
N THR A 51 1.63 -10.94 -4.44
CA THR A 51 1.30 -12.30 -4.00
C THR A 51 0.99 -13.20 -5.21
N ALA A 52 0.11 -12.73 -6.11
CA ALA A 52 -0.24 -13.46 -7.32
C ALA A 52 0.98 -13.69 -8.23
N ARG A 53 1.80 -12.64 -8.44
CA ARG A 53 3.05 -12.75 -9.21
C ARG A 53 3.97 -13.83 -8.64
N ASN A 54 4.19 -13.85 -7.33
CA ASN A 54 5.07 -14.82 -6.70
C ASN A 54 4.53 -16.25 -6.85
N ALA A 55 3.22 -16.45 -6.69
CA ALA A 55 2.59 -17.75 -6.90
C ALA A 55 2.75 -18.23 -8.35
N TYR A 56 2.52 -17.35 -9.33
CA TYR A 56 2.70 -17.70 -10.75
C TYR A 56 4.16 -17.97 -11.11
N GLN A 57 5.10 -17.22 -10.54
CA GLN A 57 6.53 -17.46 -10.73
C GLN A 57 6.93 -18.86 -10.22
N GLN A 58 6.46 -19.24 -9.03
CA GLN A 58 6.70 -20.59 -8.49
C GLN A 58 6.06 -21.68 -9.35
N ALA A 59 4.81 -21.48 -9.78
CA ALA A 59 4.12 -22.41 -10.66
C ALA A 59 4.87 -22.62 -11.98
N LEU A 60 5.35 -21.53 -12.59
CA LEU A 60 6.15 -21.58 -13.81
C LEU A 60 7.44 -22.37 -13.58
N MET A 61 8.19 -22.08 -12.51
CA MET A 61 9.45 -22.77 -12.20
C MET A 61 9.28 -24.30 -12.06
N MET A 62 8.13 -24.77 -11.57
CA MET A 62 7.83 -26.20 -11.49
C MET A 62 7.52 -26.85 -12.84
N GLN A 63 7.16 -26.06 -13.85
CA GLN A 63 6.84 -26.54 -15.20
C GLN A 63 8.01 -26.39 -16.18
N LEU A 64 9.04 -25.63 -15.81
CA LEU A 64 10.24 -25.51 -16.63
C LEU A 64 11.04 -26.82 -16.62
N PRO A 65 11.63 -27.22 -17.76
CA PRO A 65 12.50 -28.38 -17.81
C PRO A 65 13.67 -28.19 -16.84
N LYS A 66 14.01 -29.26 -16.12
CA LYS A 66 15.19 -29.22 -15.25
C LYS A 66 16.42 -29.16 -16.15
N LYS A 67 17.40 -28.36 -15.74
CA LYS A 67 18.63 -28.10 -16.51
C LYS A 67 19.40 -29.39 -16.89
N GLU A 68 19.15 -30.50 -16.20
CA GLU A 68 19.75 -31.82 -16.43
C GLU A 68 19.11 -32.61 -17.59
N GLU A 69 17.88 -32.30 -18.02
CA GLU A 69 17.21 -33.02 -19.13
C GLU A 69 17.47 -32.40 -20.52
N ALA A 70 17.97 -31.15 -20.55
CA ALA A 70 18.26 -30.43 -21.79
C ALA A 70 19.59 -30.84 -22.45
N GLU A 71 20.52 -31.48 -21.72
CA GLU A 71 21.80 -31.94 -22.27
C GLU A 71 21.77 -33.41 -22.77
N VAL A 72 20.77 -34.21 -22.37
CA VAL A 72 20.69 -35.64 -22.73
C VAL A 72 19.93 -35.87 -24.05
N SER A 73 19.30 -34.83 -24.61
CA SER A 73 18.43 -34.94 -25.79
C SER A 73 19.11 -34.59 -27.13
N GLU A 74 20.40 -34.21 -27.15
CA GLU A 74 21.16 -33.93 -28.38
C GLU A 74 22.14 -35.04 -28.80
N GLU A 75 22.33 -36.10 -27.99
CA GLU A 75 23.14 -37.27 -28.35
C GLU A 75 22.31 -38.56 -28.28
N GLY A 76 21.49 -38.80 -29.30
CA GLY A 76 20.72 -40.04 -29.47
C GLY A 76 20.35 -40.31 -30.91
#